data_AF-A0A9D8RMA1-F1
#
_entry.id   AF-A0A9D8RMA1-F1
#
_cell.length_a   1.000
_cell.length_b   1.000
_cell.length_c   1.000
_cell.angle_alpha   90.00
_cell.angle_beta   90.00
_cell.angle_gamma   90.00
#
_symmetry.space_group_name_H-M   'P 1'
#
loop_
_entity.id
_entity.type
_entity.pdbx_description
1 polymer ?
#
loop_
_entity_poly.entity_id
_entity_poly.type
_entity_poly.pdbx_seq_one_letter_code
_entity_poly.pdbx_strand_id
1 'polypeptide(L)'
;MKKLLATLKNEDWVIVYAGAIVLLLATLFPSAMPSMPKELGSAYEWLKALMMFASILGLTYLCQAVLQRKMVGIFLSLLVIFALSLGAQVVANIPIIKEWGLESVFFSVIFGLIVSNLFRVPEWLKPAIQSEFYIKIGIVCLGSTILFGEVMKSGVFG
;
A
#
# COMPACT_ATOMS: atom_id res chain seq x y z
N MET A 1 -2.47 -26.91 21.35
CA MET A 1 -3.14 -25.61 21.11
C MET A 1 -2.18 -24.41 21.13
N LYS A 2 -1.34 -24.21 22.16
CA LYS A 2 -0.38 -23.08 22.20
C LYS A 2 0.61 -23.02 21.02
N LYS A 3 1.07 -24.17 20.52
CA LYS A 3 1.98 -24.26 19.36
C LYS A 3 1.33 -23.83 18.03
N LEU A 4 0.06 -24.18 17.83
CA LEU A 4 -0.74 -23.77 16.66
C LEU A 4 -1.04 -22.26 16.67
N LEU A 5 -1.42 -21.71 17.83
CA LEU A 5 -1.65 -20.27 17.98
C LEU A 5 -0.37 -19.45 17.76
N ALA A 6 0.80 -20.00 18.11
CA ALA A 6 2.08 -19.37 17.79
C ALA A 6 2.37 -19.41 16.28
N THR A 7 2.10 -20.52 15.60
CA THR A 7 2.25 -20.64 14.14
C THR A 7 1.35 -19.67 13.38
N LEU A 8 0.10 -19.47 13.83
CA LEU A 8 -0.84 -18.54 13.20
C LEU A 8 -0.47 -17.05 13.43
N LYS A 9 0.38 -16.77 14.42
CA LYS A 9 0.87 -15.42 14.74
C LYS A 9 2.21 -15.10 14.05
N ASN A 10 2.70 -15.99 13.18
CA ASN A 10 3.88 -15.74 12.37
C ASN A 10 3.63 -14.61 11.35
N GLU A 11 4.69 -13.89 11.00
CA GLU A 11 4.64 -12.78 10.06
C GLU A 11 3.99 -13.14 8.73
N ASP A 12 4.33 -14.30 8.16
CA ASP A 12 3.76 -14.75 6.89
C ASP A 12 2.25 -14.98 6.98
N TRP A 13 1.75 -15.53 8.09
CA TRP A 13 0.32 -15.73 8.29
C TRP A 13 -0.41 -14.39 8.49
N VAL A 14 0.17 -13.46 9.25
CA VAL A 14 -0.41 -12.11 9.42
C VAL A 14 -0.52 -11.40 8.08
N ILE A 15 0.46 -11.55 7.19
CA ILE A 15 0.42 -11.00 5.84
C ILE A 15 -0.70 -11.62 5.00
N VAL A 16 -0.88 -12.94 5.06
CA VAL A 16 -1.97 -13.63 4.37
C VAL A 16 -3.33 -13.13 4.88
N TYR A 17 -3.51 -13.00 6.20
CA TYR A 17 -4.75 -12.48 6.77
C TYR A 17 -4.98 -11.01 6.39
N ALA A 18 -3.94 -10.17 6.42
CA ALA A 18 -4.04 -8.78 6.00
C ALA A 18 -4.49 -8.66 4.53
N GLY A 19 -3.89 -9.44 3.63
CA GLY A 19 -4.30 -9.51 2.22
C GLY A 19 -5.73 -9.99 2.06
N ALA A 20 -6.13 -11.05 2.76
CA ALA A 20 -7.49 -11.58 2.72
C ALA A 20 -8.53 -10.55 3.21
N ILE A 21 -8.24 -9.82 4.28
CA ILE A 21 -9.11 -8.75 4.80
C ILE A 21 -9.23 -7.62 3.77
N VAL A 22 -8.12 -7.19 3.16
CA VAL A 22 -8.14 -6.16 2.11
C VAL A 22 -9.01 -6.59 0.94
N LEU A 23 -8.86 -7.84 0.47
CA LEU A 23 -9.68 -8.38 -0.62
C LEU A 23 -11.16 -8.48 -0.25
N LEU A 24 -11.47 -8.92 0.97
CA LEU A 24 -12.84 -9.01 1.46
C LEU A 24 -13.48 -7.62 1.58
N LEU A 25 -12.74 -6.63 2.06
CA LEU A 25 -13.23 -5.24 2.10
C LEU A 25 -13.44 -4.69 0.68
N ALA A 26 -12.56 -5.02 -0.26
CA ALA A 26 -12.69 -4.60 -1.66
C ALA A 26 -13.94 -5.21 -2.34
N THR A 27 -14.31 -6.45 -1.99
CA THR A 27 -15.52 -7.10 -2.53
C THR A 27 -16.81 -6.64 -1.86
N LEU A 28 -16.81 -6.39 -0.54
CA LEU A 28 -17.99 -5.92 0.18
C LEU A 28 -18.28 -4.42 -0.01
N PHE A 29 -17.23 -3.58 -0.12
CA PHE A 29 -17.37 -2.13 -0.22
C PHE A 29 -16.51 -1.53 -1.34
N PRO A 30 -16.79 -1.80 -2.62
CA PRO A 30 -15.97 -1.32 -3.74
C PRO A 30 -15.91 0.21 -3.81
N SER A 31 -17.01 0.90 -3.48
CA SER A 31 -17.12 2.36 -3.53
C SER A 31 -16.41 3.09 -2.39
N ALA A 32 -16.14 2.39 -1.27
CA ALA A 32 -15.44 2.95 -0.12
C ALA A 32 -13.93 2.68 -0.17
N MET A 33 -13.44 1.96 -1.19
CA MET A 33 -12.02 1.64 -1.29
C MET A 33 -11.20 2.91 -1.55
N PRO A 34 -10.20 3.19 -0.71
CA PRO A 34 -9.38 4.38 -0.88
C PRO A 34 -8.52 4.25 -2.14
N SER A 35 -8.62 5.24 -3.01
CA SER A 35 -7.87 5.33 -4.26
C SER A 35 -6.96 6.56 -4.24
N MET A 36 -5.78 6.44 -4.86
CA MET A 36 -4.88 7.58 -5.03
C MET A 36 -5.59 8.69 -5.84
N PRO A 37 -5.63 9.94 -5.34
CA PRO A 37 -6.23 11.04 -6.07
C PRO A 37 -5.40 11.32 -7.33
N LYS A 38 -6.09 11.52 -8.47
CA LYS A 38 -5.42 11.79 -9.73
C LYS A 38 -5.00 13.25 -9.81
N GLU A 39 -5.88 14.17 -9.42
CA GLU A 39 -5.61 15.60 -9.33
C GLU A 39 -5.58 16.01 -7.85
N LEU A 40 -4.95 17.15 -7.54
CA LEU A 40 -4.80 17.70 -6.19
C LEU A 40 -5.41 19.10 -6.09
N GLY A 41 -6.38 19.40 -6.96
CA GLY A 41 -6.95 20.73 -7.13
C GLY A 41 -8.17 20.99 -6.24
N SER A 42 -8.86 19.95 -5.80
CA SER A 42 -10.12 20.07 -5.06
C SER A 42 -10.02 19.55 -3.61
N ALA A 43 -10.79 20.16 -2.70
CA ALA A 43 -10.93 19.71 -1.32
C ALA A 43 -11.39 18.25 -1.21
N TYR A 44 -12.19 17.79 -2.18
CA TYR A 44 -12.63 16.40 -2.27
C TYR A 44 -11.47 15.42 -2.54
N GLU A 45 -10.47 15.83 -3.31
CA GLU A 45 -9.31 15.01 -3.65
C GLU A 45 -8.32 14.92 -2.50
N TRP A 46 -8.14 16.02 -1.77
CA TRP A 46 -7.42 16.03 -0.50
C TRP A 46 -8.09 15.12 0.53
N LEU A 47 -9.42 15.07 0.56
CA LEU A 47 -10.14 14.14 1.44
C LEU A 47 -9.91 12.67 1.03
N LYS A 48 -9.86 12.36 -0.28
CA LYS A 48 -9.45 11.03 -0.76
C LYS A 48 -8.01 10.67 -0.38
N ALA A 49 -7.08 11.63 -0.52
CA ALA A 49 -5.70 11.46 -0.09
C ALA A 49 -5.61 11.12 1.41
N LEU A 50 -6.35 11.88 2.23
CA LEU A 50 -6.40 11.67 3.67
C LEU A 50 -7.00 10.30 4.02
N MET A 51 -8.09 9.90 3.36
CA MET A 51 -8.71 8.59 3.55
C MET A 51 -7.76 7.45 3.18
N MET A 52 -6.99 7.60 2.10
CA MET A 52 -5.98 6.61 1.70
C MET A 52 -4.82 6.54 2.69
N PHE A 53 -4.34 7.70 3.16
CA PHE A 53 -3.32 7.73 4.18
C PHE A 53 -3.81 7.07 5.48
N ALA A 54 -5.03 7.41 5.92
CA ALA A 54 -5.64 6.85 7.11
C ALA A 54 -5.84 5.33 7.00
N SER A 55 -6.26 4.81 5.84
CA SER A 55 -6.43 3.38 5.64
C SER A 55 -5.10 2.62 5.66
N ILE A 56 -4.06 3.14 5.00
CA ILE A 56 -2.73 2.51 4.98
C ILE A 56 -2.13 2.56 6.38
N LEU A 57 -2.23 3.71 7.06
CA LEU A 57 -1.78 3.86 8.44
C LEU A 57 -2.51 2.89 9.37
N GLY A 58 -3.84 2.78 9.26
CA GLY A 58 -4.66 1.85 10.02
C GLY A 58 -4.26 0.40 9.79
N LEU A 59 -4.10 -0.01 8.53
CA LEU A 59 -3.68 -1.36 8.18
C LEU A 59 -2.27 -1.68 8.71
N THR A 60 -1.32 -0.77 8.52
CA THR A 60 0.05 -0.95 9.03
C THR A 60 0.07 -1.02 10.55
N TYR A 61 -0.69 -0.18 11.25
CA TYR A 61 -0.77 -0.20 12.71
C TYR A 61 -1.43 -1.49 13.22
N LEU A 62 -2.53 -1.94 12.60
CA LEU A 62 -3.18 -3.21 12.95
C LEU A 62 -2.23 -4.39 12.77
N CYS A 63 -1.54 -4.47 11.64
CA CYS A 63 -0.59 -5.55 11.39
C CYS A 63 0.56 -5.54 12.40
N GLN A 64 1.10 -4.37 12.71
CA GLN A 64 2.19 -4.26 13.69
C GLN A 64 1.73 -4.52 15.14
N ALA A 65 0.48 -4.19 15.49
CA ALA A 65 -0.12 -4.57 16.76
C ALA A 65 -0.21 -6.09 16.90
N VAL A 66 -0.65 -6.79 15.85
CA VAL A 66 -0.72 -8.26 15.82
C VAL A 66 0.68 -8.87 15.94
N LEU A 67 1.68 -8.28 15.26
CA LEU A 67 3.08 -8.72 15.30
C LEU A 67 3.84 -8.29 16.57
N GLN A 68 3.23 -7.52 17.47
CA GLN A 68 3.85 -6.99 18.70
C GLN A 68 5.17 -6.23 18.43
N ARG A 69 5.25 -5.53 17.31
CA ARG A 69 6.43 -4.72 16.93
C ARG A 69 6.35 -3.32 17.54
N LYS A 70 7.51 -2.68 17.71
CA LYS A 70 7.58 -1.28 18.19
C LYS A 70 6.98 -0.36 17.14
N MET A 71 5.98 0.43 17.55
CA MET A 71 5.23 1.31 16.64
C MET A 71 5.74 2.76 16.60
N VAL A 72 6.85 3.02 17.28
CA VAL A 72 7.41 4.37 17.42
C VAL A 72 7.98 4.81 16.08
N GLY A 73 7.47 5.93 15.56
CA GLY A 73 7.96 6.55 14.32
C GLY A 73 7.25 6.12 13.03
N ILE A 74 6.33 5.15 13.06
CA ILE A 74 5.58 4.72 11.85
C ILE A 74 4.80 5.89 11.24
N PHE A 75 4.12 6.68 12.06
CA PHE A 75 3.29 7.78 11.57
C PHE A 75 4.11 8.78 10.74
N LEU A 76 5.21 9.28 11.31
CA LEU A 76 6.05 10.27 10.65
C LEU A 76 6.73 9.69 9.40
N SER A 77 7.23 8.46 9.50
CA SER A 77 7.89 7.80 8.38
C SER A 77 6.93 7.50 7.22
N LEU A 78 5.74 7.00 7.52
CA LEU A 78 4.70 6.76 6.52
C LEU A 78 4.22 8.07 5.90
N LEU A 79 4.08 9.14 6.68
CA LEU A 79 3.69 10.46 6.19
C LEU A 79 4.70 10.99 5.16
N VAL A 80 5.99 10.84 5.42
CA VAL A 80 7.04 11.24 4.47
C VAL A 80 7.01 10.40 3.20
N ILE A 81 6.86 9.08 3.31
CA ILE A 81 6.74 8.19 2.13
C ILE A 81 5.48 8.53 1.32
N PHE A 82 4.36 8.78 1.99
CA PHE A 82 3.12 9.18 1.35
C PHE A 82 3.24 10.53 0.64
N ALA A 83 3.91 11.51 1.26
CA ALA A 83 4.19 12.80 0.63
C ALA A 83 5.06 12.66 -0.63
N LEU A 84 6.09 11.81 -0.61
CA LEU A 84 6.89 11.51 -1.79
C LEU A 84 6.04 10.86 -2.90
N SER A 85 5.13 9.96 -2.53
CA SER A 85 4.21 9.31 -3.45
C SER A 85 3.21 10.29 -4.08
N LEU A 86 2.65 11.23 -3.29
CA LEU A 86 1.83 12.32 -3.82
C LEU A 86 2.63 13.21 -4.78
N GLY A 87 3.89 13.52 -4.45
CA GLY A 87 4.79 14.24 -5.34
C GLY A 87 4.96 13.52 -6.69
N ALA A 88 5.15 12.19 -6.66
CA ALA A 88 5.22 11.36 -7.86
C ALA A 88 3.92 11.40 -8.68
N GLN A 89 2.77 11.38 -8.00
CA GLN A 89 1.46 11.48 -8.64
C GLN A 89 1.24 12.82 -9.33
N VAL A 90 1.71 13.93 -8.74
CA VAL A 90 1.66 15.27 -9.37
C VAL A 90 2.46 15.27 -10.67
N VAL A 91 3.68 14.72 -10.65
CA VAL A 91 4.54 14.68 -11.84
C VAL A 91 3.94 13.79 -12.93
N ALA A 92 3.40 12.64 -12.56
CA ALA A 92 2.75 11.73 -13.50
C ALA A 92 1.49 12.32 -14.17
N ASN A 93 0.84 13.31 -13.55
CA ASN A 93 -0.33 13.97 -14.12
C ASN A 93 0.02 15.17 -15.03
N ILE A 94 1.30 15.45 -15.30
CA ILE A 94 1.67 16.45 -16.30
C ILE A 94 1.29 15.90 -17.68
N PRO A 95 0.59 16.68 -18.54
CA PRO A 95 0.07 16.19 -19.83
C PRO A 95 1.13 15.50 -20.70
N ILE A 96 2.32 16.09 -20.79
CA ILE A 96 3.43 15.57 -21.60
C ILE A 96 3.94 14.21 -21.09
N ILE A 97 3.89 13.99 -19.77
CA ILE A 97 4.35 12.76 -19.12
C ILE A 97 3.29 11.66 -19.25
N LYS A 98 2.02 12.05 -19.13
CA LYS A 98 0.87 11.17 -19.30
C LYS A 98 0.75 10.66 -20.74
N GLU A 99 1.06 11.49 -21.72
CA GLU A 99 1.12 11.09 -23.14
C GLU A 99 2.21 10.04 -23.40
N TRP A 100 3.31 10.08 -22.67
CA TRP A 100 4.37 9.07 -22.74
C TRP A 100 4.01 7.77 -22.03
N GLY A 101 2.84 7.70 -21.37
CA GLY A 101 2.38 6.52 -20.63
C GLY A 101 3.17 6.26 -19.34
N LEU A 102 3.85 7.27 -18.79
CA LEU A 102 4.63 7.12 -17.56
C LEU A 102 3.72 7.19 -16.33
N GLU A 103 3.54 6.04 -15.68
CA GLU A 103 2.75 5.89 -14.46
C GLU A 103 3.38 6.55 -13.22
N SER A 104 2.56 6.90 -12.23
CA SER A 104 3.04 7.48 -10.97
C SER A 104 3.96 6.55 -10.17
N VAL A 105 3.80 5.23 -10.35
CA VAL A 105 4.67 4.21 -9.76
C VAL A 105 6.12 4.38 -10.22
N PHE A 106 6.35 4.74 -11.49
CA PHE A 106 7.69 4.93 -12.04
C PHE A 106 8.40 6.13 -11.38
N PHE A 107 7.72 7.27 -11.27
CA PHE A 107 8.25 8.45 -10.61
C PHE A 107 8.46 8.24 -9.10
N SER A 108 7.60 7.44 -8.46
CA SER A 108 7.75 7.12 -7.04
C SER A 108 9.06 6.38 -6.76
N VAL A 109 9.47 5.47 -7.66
CA VAL A 109 10.77 4.77 -7.54
C VAL A 109 11.92 5.75 -7.73
N ILE A 110 11.86 6.63 -8.74
CA ILE A 110 12.89 7.64 -8.98
C ILE A 110 13.06 8.56 -7.76
N PHE A 111 11.97 9.08 -7.21
CA PHE A 111 12.03 9.91 -6.01
C PHE A 111 12.55 9.16 -4.80
N GLY A 112 12.16 7.90 -4.61
CA GLY A 112 12.73 7.04 -3.57
C GLY A 112 14.24 6.87 -3.71
N LEU A 113 14.73 6.64 -4.93
CA LEU A 113 16.16 6.50 -5.23
C LEU A 113 16.93 7.81 -4.99
N ILE A 114 16.40 8.94 -5.45
CA ILE A 114 17.01 10.26 -5.22
C ILE A 114 17.13 10.52 -3.73
N VAL A 115 16.05 10.33 -2.96
CA VAL A 115 16.04 10.55 -1.51
C VAL A 115 17.03 9.61 -0.81
N SER A 116 17.04 8.33 -1.18
CA SER A 116 17.95 7.34 -0.61
C SER A 116 19.41 7.63 -0.90
N ASN A 117 19.73 8.15 -2.09
CA ASN A 117 21.09 8.41 -2.53
C ASN A 117 21.65 9.75 -2.04
N LEU A 118 20.80 10.80 -1.92
CA LEU A 118 21.22 12.12 -1.45
C LEU A 118 21.28 12.23 0.07
N PHE A 119 20.25 11.73 0.77
CA PHE A 119 20.06 12.05 2.19
C PHE A 119 20.42 10.91 3.14
N ARG A 120 20.72 9.71 2.63
CA ARG A 120 20.94 8.45 3.37
C ARG A 120 19.80 8.21 4.39
N VAL A 121 18.95 7.21 4.12
CA VAL A 121 17.72 6.93 4.89
C VAL A 121 17.94 7.05 6.41
N PRO A 122 17.32 8.05 7.08
CA PRO A 122 17.53 8.26 8.50
C PRO A 122 16.83 7.17 9.32
N GLU A 123 17.33 6.88 10.53
CA GLU A 123 16.83 5.80 11.40
C GLU A 123 15.32 5.89 11.68
N TRP A 124 14.77 7.10 11.75
CA TRP A 124 13.34 7.32 11.99
C TRP A 124 12.45 7.02 10.79
N LEU A 125 13.01 6.90 9.57
CA LEU A 125 12.27 6.57 8.34
C LEU A 125 12.19 5.04 8.13
N LYS A 126 13.13 4.29 8.70
CA LYS A 126 13.19 2.82 8.61
C LYS A 126 11.92 2.08 9.07
N PRO A 127 11.18 2.50 10.11
CA PRO A 127 10.00 1.77 10.58
C PRO A 127 8.90 1.58 9.53
N ALA A 128 8.76 2.52 8.58
CA ALA A 128 7.79 2.41 7.48
C ALA A 128 8.38 1.81 6.19
N ILE A 129 9.69 1.54 6.11
CA ILE A 129 10.32 0.90 4.95
C ILE A 129 10.43 -0.61 5.23
N GLN A 130 9.29 -1.27 5.39
CA GLN A 130 9.20 -2.73 5.55
C GLN A 130 8.97 -3.39 4.19
N SER A 131 9.97 -3.31 3.30
CA SER A 131 9.83 -3.73 1.90
C SER A 131 9.32 -5.15 1.77
N GLU A 132 9.84 -6.09 2.56
CA GLU A 132 9.38 -7.49 2.55
C GLU A 132 7.90 -7.62 2.94
N PHE A 133 7.47 -6.89 3.97
CA PHE A 133 6.09 -6.93 4.45
C PHE A 133 5.10 -6.42 3.38
N TYR A 134 5.37 -5.26 2.78
CA TYR A 134 4.51 -4.70 1.74
C TYR A 134 4.55 -5.50 0.44
N ILE A 135 5.73 -6.00 0.03
CA ILE A 135 5.86 -6.84 -1.17
C ILE A 135 5.06 -8.13 -1.00
N LYS A 136 5.16 -8.81 0.14
CA LYS A 136 4.39 -10.04 0.38
C LYS A 136 2.88 -9.80 0.38
N ILE A 137 2.39 -8.73 1.01
CA ILE A 137 0.95 -8.35 0.92
C ILE A 137 0.56 -8.12 -0.54
N GLY A 138 1.36 -7.37 -1.29
CA GLY A 138 1.13 -7.10 -2.71
C GLY A 138 1.01 -8.38 -3.54
N ILE A 139 1.92 -9.34 -3.33
CA ILE A 139 1.90 -10.64 -4.02
C ILE A 139 0.64 -11.44 -3.67
N VAL A 140 0.21 -11.45 -2.41
CA VAL A 140 -1.04 -12.13 -1.99
C VAL A 140 -2.25 -11.51 -2.68
N CYS A 141 -2.35 -10.17 -2.69
CA CYS A 141 -3.46 -9.47 -3.33
C CYS A 141 -3.46 -9.64 -4.85
N LEU A 142 -2.32 -9.47 -5.52
CA LEU A 142 -2.17 -9.63 -6.97
C LEU A 142 -2.45 -11.07 -7.40
N GLY A 143 -1.85 -12.06 -6.73
CA GLY A 143 -2.06 -13.47 -7.03
C GLY A 143 -3.53 -13.85 -6.89
N SER A 144 -4.19 -13.39 -5.82
CA SER A 144 -5.63 -13.62 -5.63
C SER A 144 -6.47 -12.98 -6.73
N THR A 145 -6.13 -11.76 -7.15
CA THR A 145 -6.87 -11.03 -8.19
C THR A 145 -6.77 -11.73 -9.55
N ILE A 146 -5.59 -12.24 -9.91
CA ILE A 146 -5.38 -13.00 -11.15
C ILE A 146 -6.17 -14.31 -11.10
N LEU A 147 -6.06 -15.09 -10.02
CA LEU A 147 -6.75 -16.37 -9.87
C LEU A 147 -8.28 -16.21 -9.92
N PHE A 148 -8.84 -15.25 -9.16
CA PHE A 148 -10.28 -14.98 -9.22
C PHE A 148 -10.70 -14.45 -10.59
N GLY A 149 -9.87 -13.63 -11.24
CA GLY A 149 -10.12 -13.14 -12.59
C GLY A 149 -10.18 -14.25 -13.64
N GLU A 150 -9.27 -15.23 -13.57
CA GLU A 150 -9.26 -16.40 -14.46
C GLU A 150 -10.45 -17.34 -14.20
N VAL A 151 -10.78 -17.60 -12.93
CA VAL A 151 -11.94 -18.43 -12.55
C VAL A 151 -13.25 -17.78 -13.01
N MET A 152 -13.42 -16.47 -12.79
CA MET A 152 -14.62 -15.76 -13.25
C MET A 152 -14.74 -15.74 -14.77
N LYS A 153 -13.64 -15.52 -15.52
CA LYS A 153 -13.66 -15.60 -16.98
C LYS A 153 -14.05 -17.00 -17.44
N SER A 154 -13.41 -18.03 -16.89
CA SER A 154 -13.65 -19.42 -17.28
C SER A 154 -15.06 -19.91 -16.92
N GLY A 155 -15.63 -19.44 -15.80
CA GLY A 155 -17.00 -19.74 -15.40
C GLY A 155 -18.08 -18.99 -16.18
N VAL A 156 -17.76 -17.85 -16.81
CA VAL A 156 -18.70 -17.10 -17.67
C VAL A 156 -18.77 -17.67 -19.10
N PHE A 157 -17.73 -18.38 -19.54
CA PHE A 157 -17.68 -19.07 -20.84
C PHE A 157 -18.02 -20.56 -20.76
N GLY A 158 -18.42 -21.07 -19.59
CA GLY A 158 -18.83 -22.46 -19.34
C GLY A 158 -20.33 -22.62 -19.21
#